data_AF-A0A2V9WZ96-F1
#
_entry.id   AF-A0A2V9WZ96-F1
#
_cell.length_a   1.000
_cell.length_b   1.000
_cell.length_c   1.000
_cell.angle_alpha   90.00
_cell.angle_beta   90.00
_cell.angle_gamma   90.00
#
_symmetry.space_group_name_H-M   'P 1'
#
loop_
_entity.id
_entity.type
_entity.pdbx_description
1 polymer ?
#
loop_
_entity_poly.entity_id
_entity_poly.type
_entity_poly.pdbx_seq_one_letter_code
_entity_poly.pdbx_strand_id
1 'polypeptide(L)'
;MQVDFAIELGADDETLEFPWVAAEAGPRYYDLKRHPELLLSIAEASRFSELAEFLSAVNSPTSLFETAKCDAWSSTEMKPEEDIFGATCKFGSYVDLVLSSRDPRVLFSEHEQLVIRPTELLKRGAGDSRRGRILGSPLLLHRT
;
A
#
# COMPACT_ATOMS: atom_id res chain seq x y z
N MET A 1 -7.24 -15.54 9.88
CA MET A 1 -6.51 -14.59 9.02
C MET A 1 -5.16 -15.20 8.68
N GLN A 2 -4.84 -15.33 7.40
CA GLN A 2 -3.52 -15.72 6.91
C GLN A 2 -2.75 -14.44 6.56
N VAL A 3 -1.59 -14.22 7.18
CA VAL A 3 -0.76 -13.06 6.86
C VAL A 3 0.64 -13.53 6.56
N ASP A 4 1.13 -13.16 5.38
CA ASP A 4 2.51 -13.36 4.96
C ASP A 4 3.20 -12.01 4.70
N PHE A 5 4.52 -12.07 4.59
CA PHE A 5 5.30 -10.94 4.10
C PHE A 5 6.34 -11.43 3.12
N ALA A 6 6.75 -10.55 2.22
CA ALA A 6 7.86 -10.79 1.31
C ALA A 6 8.66 -9.50 1.10
N ILE A 7 9.94 -9.68 0.80
CA ILE A 7 10.82 -8.61 0.32
C ILE A 7 11.11 -8.98 -1.12
N GLU A 8 10.66 -8.14 -2.05
CA GLU A 8 10.66 -8.48 -3.48
C GLU A 8 11.61 -7.62 -4.31
N LEU A 9 12.11 -6.50 -3.74
CA LEU A 9 13.03 -5.59 -4.41
C LEU A 9 14.26 -5.31 -3.54
N GLY A 10 15.43 -5.25 -4.17
CA GLY A 10 16.73 -4.93 -3.59
C GLY A 10 17.16 -3.49 -3.89
N ALA A 11 18.31 -3.09 -3.34
CA ALA A 11 18.83 -1.73 -3.47
C ALA A 11 19.20 -1.30 -4.91
N ASP A 12 19.42 -2.28 -5.80
CA ASP A 12 19.86 -2.06 -7.19
C ASP A 12 18.72 -2.15 -8.21
N ASP A 13 17.47 -2.34 -7.76
CA ASP A 13 16.30 -2.42 -8.64
C ASP A 13 15.83 -1.02 -9.11
N GLU A 14 14.97 -1.00 -10.13
CA GLU A 14 14.40 0.23 -10.66
C GLU A 14 13.69 1.07 -9.58
N THR A 15 13.90 2.38 -9.64
CA THR A 15 13.33 3.33 -8.68
C THR A 15 12.16 4.09 -9.28
N LEU A 16 11.23 4.51 -8.42
CA LEU A 16 10.12 5.38 -8.81
C LEU A 16 10.44 6.81 -8.38
N GLU A 17 10.47 7.75 -9.33
CA GLU A 17 10.68 9.17 -9.05
C GLU A 17 9.39 9.85 -8.60
N PHE A 18 9.49 10.80 -7.65
CA PHE A 18 8.33 11.55 -7.13
C PHE A 18 8.49 13.05 -7.40
N PRO A 19 7.41 13.73 -7.86
CA PRO A 19 6.09 13.20 -8.19
C PRO A 19 6.06 12.49 -9.56
N TRP A 20 5.41 11.32 -9.64
CA TRP A 20 5.23 10.60 -10.91
C TRP A 20 3.88 10.93 -11.57
N VAL A 21 3.85 10.86 -12.89
CA VAL A 21 2.64 11.00 -13.71
C VAL A 21 2.71 9.95 -14.81
N ALA A 22 1.66 9.14 -14.97
CA ALA A 22 1.57 8.22 -16.11
C ALA A 22 1.39 8.99 -17.42
N ALA A 23 1.80 8.39 -18.54
CA ALA A 23 1.49 8.94 -19.86
C ALA A 23 -0.04 9.05 -20.08
N GLU A 24 -0.46 9.97 -20.96
CA GLU A 24 -1.83 10.07 -21.48
C GLU A 24 -2.97 10.03 -20.44
N ALA A 25 -3.30 11.18 -19.83
CA ALA A 25 -4.42 11.34 -18.88
C ALA A 25 -4.55 10.25 -17.78
N GLY A 26 -3.50 9.45 -17.56
CA GLY A 26 -3.50 8.30 -16.68
C GLY A 26 -3.32 8.67 -15.20
N PRO A 27 -3.15 7.64 -14.35
CA PRO A 27 -2.90 7.84 -12.92
C PRO A 27 -1.72 8.78 -12.68
N ARG A 28 -1.79 9.54 -11.60
CA ARG A 28 -0.73 10.45 -11.18
C ARG A 28 -0.60 10.46 -9.68
N TYR A 29 0.55 10.89 -9.22
CA TYR A 29 0.78 11.13 -7.82
C TYR A 29 0.01 12.35 -7.30
N TYR A 30 -0.62 12.20 -6.13
CA TYR A 30 -1.23 13.27 -5.36
C TYR A 30 -0.57 13.33 -3.97
N ASP A 31 0.00 14.48 -3.59
CA ASP A 31 0.63 14.67 -2.28
C ASP A 31 -0.46 14.90 -1.21
N LEU A 32 -1.14 13.81 -0.83
CA LEU A 32 -2.25 13.85 0.13
C LEU A 32 -1.83 14.35 1.52
N LYS A 33 -0.55 14.25 1.86
CA LYS A 33 -0.03 14.71 3.17
C LYS A 33 0.09 16.22 3.25
N ARG A 34 0.44 16.87 2.14
CA ARG A 34 0.46 18.34 2.04
C ARG A 34 -0.88 18.92 1.59
N HIS A 35 -1.64 18.17 0.80
CA HIS A 35 -2.87 18.60 0.13
C HIS A 35 -3.98 17.55 0.33
N PRO A 36 -4.56 17.44 1.55
CA PRO A 36 -5.56 16.42 1.85
C PRO A 36 -6.83 16.55 1.00
N GLU A 37 -7.14 17.74 0.49
CA GLU A 37 -8.24 18.00 -0.44
C GLU A 37 -8.14 17.21 -1.75
N LEU A 38 -6.93 16.80 -2.15
CA LEU A 38 -6.70 16.01 -3.37
C LEU A 38 -7.21 14.56 -3.24
N LEU A 39 -7.59 14.11 -2.04
CA LEU A 39 -8.22 12.79 -1.85
C LEU A 39 -9.48 12.63 -2.71
N LEU A 40 -10.19 13.73 -2.98
CA LEU A 40 -11.36 13.76 -3.87
C LEU A 40 -11.04 13.41 -5.33
N SER A 41 -9.77 13.44 -5.71
CA SER A 41 -9.28 13.09 -7.05
C SER A 41 -8.93 11.60 -7.19
N ILE A 42 -9.05 10.81 -6.11
CA ILE A 42 -8.77 9.37 -6.09
C ILE A 42 -10.07 8.60 -6.31
N ALA A 43 -10.20 7.94 -7.46
CA ALA A 43 -11.43 7.23 -7.84
C ALA A 43 -11.77 6.10 -6.86
N GLU A 44 -10.77 5.36 -6.40
CA GLU A 44 -10.90 4.26 -5.46
C GLU A 44 -11.42 4.75 -4.11
N ALA A 45 -10.94 5.90 -3.62
CA ALA A 45 -11.40 6.52 -2.38
C ALA A 45 -12.86 6.97 -2.47
N SER A 46 -13.32 7.41 -3.65
CA SER A 46 -14.74 7.75 -3.86
C SER A 46 -15.66 6.53 -3.86
N ARG A 47 -15.11 5.35 -4.21
CA ARG A 47 -15.86 4.08 -4.29
C ARG A 47 -15.85 3.30 -2.99
N PHE A 48 -14.79 3.42 -2.19
CA PHE A 48 -14.57 2.64 -0.97
C PHE A 48 -14.23 3.57 0.20
N SER A 49 -15.21 3.81 1.08
CA SER A 49 -15.09 4.70 2.24
C SER A 49 -13.94 4.32 3.17
N GLU A 50 -13.76 3.02 3.41
CA GLU A 50 -12.74 2.47 4.29
C GLU A 50 -11.33 2.75 3.74
N LEU A 51 -11.17 2.74 2.41
CA LEU A 51 -9.93 3.15 1.77
C LEU A 51 -9.72 4.65 1.91
N ALA A 52 -10.76 5.47 1.73
CA ALA A 52 -10.66 6.92 1.93
C ALA A 52 -10.24 7.28 3.36
N GLU A 53 -10.86 6.66 4.37
CA GLU A 53 -10.51 6.83 5.78
C GLU A 53 -9.06 6.42 6.06
N PHE A 54 -8.65 5.27 5.51
CA PHE A 54 -7.27 4.80 5.63
C PHE A 54 -6.27 5.79 5.00
N LEU A 55 -6.51 6.21 3.76
CA LEU A 55 -5.66 7.17 3.06
C LEU A 55 -5.58 8.51 3.82
N SER A 56 -6.70 8.99 4.36
CA SER A 56 -6.74 10.21 5.18
C SER A 56 -5.93 10.06 6.46
N ALA A 57 -6.05 8.94 7.17
CA ALA A 57 -5.32 8.70 8.42
C ALA A 57 -3.82 8.55 8.16
N VAL A 58 -3.44 7.76 7.16
CA VAL A 58 -2.05 7.46 6.81
C VAL A 58 -1.32 8.70 6.28
N ASN A 59 -2.00 9.56 5.51
CA ASN A 59 -1.40 10.81 5.04
C ASN A 59 -1.56 11.97 6.03
N SER A 60 -2.06 11.75 7.24
CA SER A 60 -2.13 12.82 8.23
C SER A 60 -0.74 13.40 8.57
N PRO A 61 -0.64 14.68 9.00
CA PRO A 61 0.63 15.28 9.38
C PRO A 61 1.37 14.56 10.52
N THR A 62 0.64 13.82 11.36
CA THR A 62 1.19 13.07 12.51
C THR A 62 1.62 11.65 12.15
N SER A 63 1.19 11.13 11.00
CA SER A 63 1.60 9.80 10.53
C SER A 63 3.07 9.80 10.12
N LEU A 64 3.75 8.68 10.36
CA LEU A 64 5.10 8.43 9.86
C LEU A 64 5.11 8.12 8.35
N PHE A 65 3.95 7.88 7.75
CA PHE A 65 3.81 7.43 6.37
C PHE A 65 3.22 8.51 5.45
N GLU A 66 3.46 8.28 4.16
CA GLU A 66 2.84 8.86 2.98
C GLU A 66 2.38 7.69 2.10
N THR A 67 1.43 7.93 1.19
CA THR A 67 1.00 6.92 0.22
C THR A 67 1.49 7.24 -1.18
N ALA A 68 1.90 6.22 -1.93
CA ALA A 68 2.38 6.37 -3.30
C ALA A 68 1.35 5.98 -4.35
N LYS A 69 0.66 4.85 -4.13
CA LYS A 69 -0.36 4.27 -5.00
C LYS A 69 -1.39 3.55 -4.14
N CYS A 70 -2.55 3.32 -4.72
CA CYS A 70 -3.55 2.42 -4.17
C CYS A 70 -4.38 1.83 -5.31
N ASP A 71 -4.97 0.67 -5.06
CA ASP A 71 -6.01 0.11 -5.91
C ASP A 71 -7.01 -0.69 -5.05
N ALA A 72 -8.22 -0.85 -5.57
CA ALA A 72 -9.26 -1.69 -5.01
C ALA A 72 -10.17 -2.24 -6.11
N TRP A 73 -10.34 -3.55 -6.12
CA TRP A 73 -11.07 -4.27 -7.16
C TRP A 73 -11.88 -5.43 -6.58
N SER A 74 -12.94 -5.79 -7.30
CA SER A 74 -13.72 -7.00 -7.07
C SER A 74 -13.71 -7.84 -8.34
N SER A 75 -13.66 -9.16 -8.21
CA SER A 75 -13.75 -10.07 -9.35
C SER A 75 -14.46 -11.37 -8.96
N THR A 76 -15.14 -11.98 -9.93
CA THR A 76 -15.64 -13.36 -9.82
C THR A 76 -14.66 -14.37 -10.39
N GLU A 77 -13.60 -13.91 -11.07
CA GLU A 77 -12.53 -14.77 -11.57
C GLU A 77 -11.61 -15.18 -10.43
N MET A 78 -11.56 -16.49 -10.15
CA MET A 78 -10.72 -17.08 -9.11
C MET A 78 -9.75 -18.06 -9.75
N LYS A 79 -8.46 -17.86 -9.49
CA LYS A 79 -7.44 -18.86 -9.81
C LYS A 79 -7.56 -20.03 -8.82
N PRO A 80 -7.07 -21.24 -9.17
CA PRO A 80 -7.10 -22.38 -8.27
C PRO A 80 -6.42 -22.11 -6.91
N GLU A 81 -5.41 -21.24 -6.85
CA GLU A 81 -4.75 -20.87 -5.60
C GLU A 81 -5.56 -19.88 -4.74
N GLU A 82 -6.64 -19.31 -5.27
CA GLU A 82 -7.51 -18.33 -4.62
C GLU A 82 -8.83 -18.95 -4.14
N ASP A 83 -9.18 -20.14 -4.64
CA ASP A 83 -10.35 -20.94 -4.21
C ASP A 83 -10.09 -21.68 -2.89
N ILE A 84 -9.59 -20.94 -1.89
CA ILE A 84 -9.23 -21.48 -0.58
C ILE A 84 -10.46 -21.56 0.34
N PHE A 85 -11.52 -20.81 0.02
CA PHE A 85 -12.66 -20.60 0.92
C PHE A 85 -14.02 -20.95 0.29
N GLY A 86 -14.07 -21.49 -0.93
CA GLY A 86 -15.34 -21.76 -1.64
C GLY A 86 -16.17 -20.49 -1.87
N ALA A 87 -15.51 -19.33 -1.95
CA ALA A 87 -16.15 -18.05 -2.20
C ALA A 87 -16.60 -17.97 -3.67
N THR A 88 -17.64 -17.18 -3.97
CA THR A 88 -18.11 -16.94 -5.35
C THR A 88 -17.52 -15.68 -5.98
N CYS A 89 -16.84 -14.86 -5.17
CA CYS A 89 -16.16 -13.65 -5.59
C CYS A 89 -14.99 -13.34 -4.64
N LYS A 90 -14.08 -12.49 -5.10
CA LYS A 90 -12.97 -11.96 -4.33
C LYS A 90 -12.96 -10.43 -4.39
N PHE A 91 -12.49 -9.85 -3.30
CA PHE A 91 -12.15 -8.43 -3.20
C PHE A 91 -10.66 -8.32 -2.91
N GLY A 92 -9.97 -7.43 -3.61
CA GLY A 92 -8.57 -7.12 -3.41
C GLY A 92 -8.38 -5.61 -3.23
N SER A 93 -7.46 -5.23 -2.37
CA SER A 93 -7.02 -3.84 -2.24
C SER A 93 -5.58 -3.79 -1.75
N TYR A 94 -4.84 -2.78 -2.19
CA TYR A 94 -3.52 -2.47 -1.66
C TYR A 94 -3.30 -0.96 -1.57
N VAL A 95 -2.36 -0.57 -0.71
CA VAL A 95 -1.84 0.78 -0.60
C VAL A 95 -0.33 0.71 -0.44
N ASP A 96 0.40 1.43 -1.29
CA ASP A 96 1.84 1.56 -1.20
C ASP A 96 2.18 2.61 -0.13
N LEU A 97 2.86 2.18 0.93
CA LEU A 97 3.28 3.03 2.03
C LEU A 97 4.74 3.45 1.88
N VAL A 98 5.01 4.70 2.22
CA VAL A 98 6.34 5.30 2.16
C VAL A 98 6.63 6.04 3.45
N LEU A 99 7.82 5.91 4.02
CA LEU A 99 8.22 6.70 5.19
C LEU A 99 8.33 8.19 4.86
N SER A 100 7.75 9.07 5.66
CA SER A 100 7.74 10.52 5.42
C SER A 100 9.12 11.16 5.57
N SER A 101 9.93 10.68 6.52
CA SER A 101 11.28 11.17 6.75
C SER A 101 12.28 10.56 5.78
N ARG A 102 13.19 11.39 5.25
CA ARG A 102 14.16 11.01 4.22
C ARG A 102 15.13 9.93 4.68
N ASP A 103 15.66 10.06 5.90
CA ASP A 103 16.71 9.18 6.40
C ASP A 103 16.26 7.71 6.52
N PRO A 104 15.13 7.37 7.18
CA PRO A 104 14.69 5.98 7.24
C PRO A 104 14.08 5.50 5.92
N ARG A 105 13.60 6.41 5.04
CA ARG A 105 13.08 6.06 3.71
C ARG A 105 14.12 5.38 2.82
N VAL A 106 15.41 5.62 3.03
CA VAL A 106 16.49 5.03 2.21
C VAL A 106 17.19 3.84 2.88
N LEU A 107 16.79 3.49 4.11
CA LEU A 107 17.42 2.42 4.88
C LEU A 107 16.60 1.12 4.76
N PHE A 108 17.12 0.15 4.02
CA PHE A 108 16.47 -1.16 3.85
C PHE A 108 16.06 -1.83 5.17
N SER A 109 16.91 -1.77 6.20
CA SER A 109 16.61 -2.35 7.52
C SER A 109 15.36 -1.77 8.17
N GLU A 110 15.08 -0.48 7.95
CA GLU A 110 13.87 0.16 8.47
C GLU A 110 12.64 -0.38 7.74
N HIS A 111 12.68 -0.49 6.41
CA HIS A 111 11.61 -1.11 5.62
C HIS A 111 11.36 -2.56 5.99
N GLU A 112 12.42 -3.35 6.17
CA GLU A 112 12.31 -4.75 6.59
C GLU A 112 11.59 -4.87 7.95
N GLN A 113 12.00 -4.08 8.95
CA GLN A 113 11.37 -4.11 10.27
C GLN A 113 9.90 -3.65 10.23
N LEU A 114 9.57 -2.68 9.36
CA LEU A 114 8.22 -2.19 9.15
C LEU A 114 7.30 -3.23 8.51
N VAL A 115 7.84 -4.21 7.81
CA VAL A 115 7.05 -5.29 7.21
C VAL A 115 6.89 -6.46 8.17
N ILE A 116 7.98 -6.83 8.85
CA ILE A 116 8.00 -7.97 9.79
C ILE A 116 7.10 -7.72 11.00
N ARG A 117 7.23 -6.56 11.67
CA ARG A 117 6.56 -6.32 12.96
C ARG A 117 5.03 -6.28 12.84
N PRO A 118 4.42 -5.55 11.89
CA PRO A 118 2.96 -5.58 11.73
C PRO A 118 2.45 -6.96 11.35
N THR A 119 3.19 -7.70 10.50
CA THR A 119 2.81 -9.07 10.14
C THR A 119 2.72 -9.97 11.39
N GLU A 120 3.73 -9.91 12.26
CA GLU A 120 3.72 -10.67 13.51
C GLU A 120 2.61 -10.25 14.48
N LEU A 121 2.19 -8.99 14.47
CA LEU A 121 1.04 -8.52 15.23
C LEU A 121 -0.29 -9.05 14.65
N LEU A 122 -0.47 -8.94 13.33
CA LEU A 122 -1.70 -9.37 12.66
C LEU A 122 -1.93 -10.89 12.78
N LYS A 123 -0.86 -11.69 12.76
CA LYS A 123 -0.93 -13.14 13.01
C LYS A 123 -1.53 -13.50 14.37
N ARG A 124 -1.39 -12.62 15.38
CA ARG A 124 -1.86 -12.88 16.76
C ARG A 124 -3.35 -12.63 16.96
N GLY A 125 -4.01 -11.88 16.06
CA GLY A 125 -5.42 -11.47 16.19
C GLY A 125 -6.43 -12.39 15.50
N ALA A 126 -6.13 -13.67 15.29
CA ALA A 126 -6.84 -14.51 14.32
C ALA A 126 -8.30 -14.86 14.73
N GLY A 127 -9.26 -14.46 13.87
CA GLY A 127 -10.65 -14.92 13.94
C GLY A 127 -11.43 -14.97 12.61
N ASP A 128 -10.85 -14.57 11.46
CA ASP A 128 -11.63 -14.40 10.22
C ASP A 128 -10.91 -14.88 8.94
N SER A 129 -11.69 -15.22 7.88
CA SER A 129 -11.23 -15.76 6.58
C SER A 129 -10.68 -14.67 5.66
N ARG A 130 -9.52 -14.10 6.03
CA ARG A 130 -8.83 -13.04 5.27
C ARG A 130 -7.39 -13.43 4.99
N ARG A 131 -6.87 -13.08 3.82
CA ARG A 131 -5.43 -13.17 3.48
C ARG A 131 -4.86 -11.76 3.32
N GLY A 132 -3.73 -11.47 3.97
CA GLY A 132 -2.99 -10.23 3.82
C GLY A 132 -1.54 -10.51 3.47
N ARG A 133 -0.95 -9.68 2.61
CA ARG A 133 0.47 -9.69 2.31
C ARG A 133 1.03 -8.30 2.53
N ILE A 134 2.16 -8.21 3.22
CA ILE A 134 2.92 -6.96 3.29
C ILE A 134 4.19 -7.13 2.45
N LEU A 135 4.36 -6.23 1.47
CA LEU A 135 5.52 -6.21 0.58
C LEU A 135 6.48 -5.10 1.01
N GLY A 136 7.75 -5.46 1.21
CA GLY A 136 8.83 -4.52 1.47
C GLY A 136 9.65 -4.26 0.22
N SER A 137 9.88 -2.99 -0.09
CA SER A 137 10.85 -2.57 -1.11
C SER A 137 11.62 -1.34 -0.62
N PRO A 138 12.95 -1.30 -0.75
CA PRO A 138 13.73 -0.09 -0.59
C PRO A 138 13.57 0.76 -1.86
N LEU A 139 12.35 1.25 -2.15
CA LEU A 139 12.17 2.25 -3.19
C LEU A 139 12.99 3.49 -2.80
N LEU A 140 14.15 3.65 -3.41
CA LEU A 140 14.97 4.86 -3.31
C LEU A 140 14.22 5.98 -4.02
N LEU A 141 13.40 6.71 -3.26
CA LEU A 141 12.65 7.82 -3.80
C LEU A 141 13.54 9.06 -3.87
N HIS A 142 13.87 9.47 -5.08
CA HIS A 142 14.34 10.84 -5.32
C HIS A 142 13.14 11.77 -5.34
N ARG A 143 13.04 12.59 -4.28
CA ARG A 143 12.20 13.78 -4.26
C ARG A 143 13.07 14.92 -4.79
N THR A 144 12.76 15.43 -5.98
CA THR A 144 13.38 16.64 -6.54
C THR A 144 12.94 17.88 -5.78
#